data_AF-A0A7J6S180-F1
#
_entry.id   AF-A0A7J6S180-F1
#
_cell.length_a   1.000
_cell.length_b   1.000
_cell.length_c   1.000
_cell.angle_alpha   90.00
_cell.angle_beta   90.00
_cell.angle_gamma   90.00
#
_symmetry.space_group_name_H-M   'P 1'
#
loop_
_entity.id
_entity.type
_entity.pdbx_description
1 polymer ?
#
loop_
_entity_poly.entity_id
_entity_poly.type
_entity_poly.pdbx_seq_one_letter_code
_entity_poly.pdbx_strand_id
1 'polypeptide(L)'
;MPCFDPMTYSPPLREMLSVYGALDHIATGQAIKLLNWNILADIYCTPQQYPYCPPWALSWNYRRHLIIKQIAALEGDVVCLQ
;
A
#
# COMPACT_ATOMS: atom_id res chain seq x y z
N MET A 1 25.72 9.53 -7.93
CA MET A 1 24.26 9.57 -7.76
C MET A 1 23.96 9.31 -6.31
N PRO A 2 23.12 10.11 -5.63
CA PRO A 2 22.88 9.91 -4.21
C PRO A 2 22.31 8.50 -4.02
N CYS A 3 22.95 7.73 -3.15
CA CYS A 3 22.51 6.41 -2.72
C CYS A 3 21.14 6.62 -2.06
N PHE A 4 20.07 6.32 -2.80
CA PHE A 4 18.73 6.27 -2.25
C PHE A 4 18.73 5.08 -1.29
N ASP A 5 18.92 5.34 0.00
CA ASP A 5 18.90 4.26 0.98
C ASP A 5 17.50 3.64 0.99
N PRO A 6 17.36 2.36 0.63
CA PRO A 6 16.05 1.71 0.45
C PRO A 6 15.26 1.54 1.76
N MET A 7 15.89 1.82 2.90
CA MET A 7 15.32 1.58 4.24
C MET A 7 14.81 2.85 4.94
N THR A 8 15.02 4.04 4.37
CA THR A 8 14.71 5.31 5.05
C THR A 8 13.50 6.06 4.49
N TYR A 9 13.05 5.74 3.28
CA TYR A 9 11.88 6.40 2.70
C TYR A 9 10.59 5.64 3.06
N SER A 10 9.99 6.00 4.20
CA SER A 10 8.59 5.66 4.46
C SER A 10 7.71 6.76 3.84
N PRO A 11 6.77 6.44 2.95
CA PRO A 11 5.76 7.42 2.55
C PRO A 11 5.02 7.93 3.80
N PRO A 12 4.58 9.19 3.80
CA PRO A 12 3.83 9.74 4.93
C PRO A 12 2.55 8.93 5.16
N LEU A 13 2.12 8.86 6.43
CA LEU A 13 0.85 8.21 6.77
C LEU A 13 -0.29 8.93 6.07
N ARG A 14 -1.19 8.17 5.45
CA ARG A 14 -2.41 8.70 4.86
C ARG A 14 -3.41 9.02 5.97
N GLU A 15 -3.89 10.25 5.98
CA GLU A 15 -4.95 10.68 6.89
C GLU A 15 -6.30 10.10 6.46
N MET A 16 -7.05 9.56 7.42
CA MET A 16 -8.39 9.06 7.19
C MET A 16 -9.37 10.22 7.36
N LEU A 17 -9.98 10.64 6.26
CA LEU A 17 -10.99 11.70 6.30
C LEU A 17 -12.32 11.11 6.75
N SER A 18 -12.89 11.68 7.80
CA SER A 18 -14.26 11.37 8.22
C SER A 18 -15.25 12.04 7.28
N VAL A 19 -16.10 11.23 6.66
CA VAL A 19 -17.14 11.70 5.73
C VAL A 19 -18.49 11.31 6.31
N TYR A 20 -19.38 12.31 6.51
CA TYR A 20 -20.79 12.21 6.93
C TYR A 20 -21.14 11.08 7.92
N GLY A 21 -21.08 11.35 9.23
CA GLY A 21 -21.64 10.45 10.27
C GLY A 21 -20.95 9.09 10.43
N ALA A 22 -19.91 8.80 9.64
CA ALA A 22 -19.18 7.54 9.70
C ALA A 22 -18.56 7.25 11.08
N LEU A 23 -18.24 8.28 11.87
CA LEU A 23 -17.70 8.10 13.23
C LEU A 23 -18.69 7.40 14.17
N ASP A 24 -20.00 7.65 14.02
CA ASP A 24 -21.01 7.01 14.87
C ASP A 24 -21.15 5.53 14.55
N HIS A 25 -21.12 5.17 13.26
CA HIS A 25 -21.12 3.77 12.81
C HIS A 25 -19.82 3.04 13.17
N ILE A 26 -18.67 3.73 13.13
CA ILE A 26 -17.39 3.18 13.61
C ILE A 26 -17.46 2.96 15.13
N ALA A 27 -17.95 3.94 15.90
CA ALA A 27 -18.04 3.86 17.36
C ALA A 27 -19.03 2.79 17.85
N THR A 28 -20.09 2.53 17.09
CA THR A 28 -21.08 1.48 17.39
C THR A 28 -20.71 0.09 16.85
N GLY A 29 -19.55 -0.04 16.19
CA GLY A 29 -19.09 -1.32 15.62
C GLY A 29 -19.90 -1.80 14.41
N GLN A 30 -20.62 -0.89 13.74
CA GLN A 30 -21.44 -1.16 12.56
C GLN A 30 -20.73 -0.80 11.24
N ALA A 31 -19.51 -0.29 11.31
CA ALA A 31 -18.70 0.01 10.14
C ALA A 31 -17.89 -1.21 9.69
N ILE A 32 -17.76 -1.39 8.38
CA ILE A 32 -16.88 -2.38 7.75
C ILE A 32 -15.81 -1.61 6.97
N LYS A 33 -14.55 -1.92 7.20
CA LYS A 33 -13.43 -1.35 6.46
C LYS A 33 -13.13 -2.18 5.21
N LEU A 34 -13.35 -1.60 4.05
CA LEU A 34 -13.05 -2.19 2.75
C LEU A 34 -11.71 -1.67 2.23
N LEU A 35 -10.77 -2.58 1.97
CA LEU A 35 -9.51 -2.28 1.30
C LEU A 35 -9.58 -2.75 -0.16
N ASN A 36 -9.41 -1.84 -1.11
CA ASN A 36 -9.28 -2.16 -2.53
C ASN A 36 -7.93 -1.66 -3.05
N TRP A 37 -7.07 -2.56 -3.52
CA TRP A 37 -5.72 -2.17 -3.92
C TRP A 37 -5.14 -3.04 -5.04
N ASN A 38 -4.72 -2.41 -6.13
CA ASN A 38 -3.90 -3.03 -7.17
C ASN A 38 -2.44 -3.08 -6.71
N ILE A 39 -1.91 -4.28 -6.54
CA ILE A 39 -0.57 -4.50 -5.97
C ILE A 39 0.53 -4.53 -7.04
N LEU A 40 0.16 -4.40 -8.31
CA LEU A 40 1.02 -4.52 -9.48
C LEU A 40 1.75 -5.88 -9.52
N ALA A 41 1.16 -6.85 -10.21
CA ALA A 41 1.72 -8.20 -10.33
C ALA A 41 3.16 -8.17 -10.89
N ASP A 42 4.01 -9.10 -10.42
CA ASP A 42 5.44 -9.11 -10.74
C ASP A 42 5.75 -9.26 -12.23
N ILE A 43 4.90 -9.97 -12.97
CA ILE A 43 5.01 -10.11 -14.43
C ILE A 43 4.91 -8.78 -15.18
N TYR A 44 4.33 -7.74 -14.57
CA TYR A 44 4.21 -6.40 -15.14
C TYR A 44 5.29 -5.44 -14.64
N CYS A 45 6.14 -5.83 -13.68
CA CYS A 45 7.21 -4.99 -13.13
C CYS A 45 8.47 -5.02 -13.99
N THR A 46 8.34 -4.69 -15.27
CA THR A 46 9.47 -4.69 -16.20
C THR A 46 10.23 -3.36 -16.16
N PRO A 47 11.58 -3.37 -16.22
CA PRO A 47 12.37 -2.14 -16.32
C PRO A 47 12.03 -1.29 -17.55
N GLN A 48 11.50 -1.90 -18.61
CA GLN A 48 11.04 -1.21 -19.81
C GLN A 48 9.78 -0.37 -19.56
N GLN A 49 8.83 -0.88 -18.77
CA GLN A 49 7.62 -0.15 -18.39
C GLN A 49 7.88 0.88 -17.28
N TYR A 50 8.86 0.61 -16.40
CA TYR A 50 9.20 1.45 -15.25
C TYR A 50 10.68 1.88 -15.26
N PRO A 51 11.17 2.59 -16.30
CA PRO A 51 12.61 2.89 -16.46
C PRO A 51 13.15 3.87 -15.42
N TYR A 52 12.27 4.62 -14.76
CA TYR A 52 12.61 5.54 -13.67
C TYR A 52 12.76 4.84 -12.31
N CYS A 53 12.36 3.57 -12.20
CA CYS A 53 12.44 2.81 -10.96
C CYS A 53 13.67 1.90 -10.98
N PRO A 54 14.53 1.93 -9.95
CA PRO A 54 15.71 1.08 -9.94
C PRO A 54 15.33 -0.41 -9.84
N PRO A 55 16.10 -1.34 -10.44
CA PRO A 55 15.76 -2.76 -10.49
C PRO A 55 15.53 -3.41 -9.12
N TRP A 56 16.27 -2.98 -8.09
CA TRP A 56 16.09 -3.49 -6.74
C TRP A 56 14.71 -3.14 -6.15
N ALA A 57 14.15 -1.98 -6.51
CA ALA A 57 12.86 -1.52 -6.03
C ALA A 57 11.69 -2.18 -6.80
N LEU A 58 11.92 -2.60 -8.04
CA LEU A 58 10.97 -3.39 -8.83
C LEU A 58 10.96 -4.87 -8.42
N SER A 59 12.03 -5.37 -7.80
CA SER A 59 12.13 -6.76 -7.35
C SER A 59 10.95 -7.17 -6.46
N TRP A 60 10.34 -8.31 -6.79
CA TRP A 60 9.24 -8.88 -6.01
C TRP A 60 9.57 -9.02 -4.51
N ASN A 61 10.79 -9.45 -4.19
CA ASN A 61 11.19 -9.66 -2.80
C ASN A 61 11.13 -8.37 -1.97
N TYR A 62 11.50 -7.24 -2.59
CA TYR A 62 11.40 -5.93 -1.96
C TYR A 62 9.94 -5.46 -1.88
N ARG A 63 9.22 -5.49 -3.01
CA ARG A 63 7.83 -4.98 -3.06
C ARG A 63 6.87 -5.78 -2.18
N ARG A 64 6.98 -7.11 -2.16
CA ARG A 64 6.14 -7.99 -1.34
C ARG A 64 6.20 -7.60 0.14
N HIS A 65 7.38 -7.27 0.65
CA HIS A 65 7.55 -6.86 2.04
C HIS A 65 6.77 -5.57 2.34
N LEU A 66 6.83 -4.60 1.44
CA LEU A 66 6.09 -3.34 1.55
C LEU A 66 4.57 -3.54 1.43
N ILE A 67 4.13 -4.38 0.49
CA ILE A 67 2.70 -4.69 0.29
C ILE A 67 2.11 -5.31 1.55
N ILE A 68 2.78 -6.31 2.13
CA ILE A 68 2.32 -6.97 3.36
C ILE A 68 2.27 -5.96 4.51
N LYS A 69 3.33 -5.15 4.68
CA LYS A 69 3.38 -4.11 5.71
C LYS A 69 2.21 -3.12 5.57
N GLN A 70 1.87 -2.74 4.35
CA GLN A 70 0.79 -1.81 4.07
C GLN A 70 -0.60 -2.42 4.34
N ILE A 71 -0.84 -3.66 3.91
CA ILE A 71 -2.11 -4.38 4.18
C ILE A 71 -2.31 -4.53 5.69
N ALA A 72 -1.26 -4.93 6.41
CA ALA A 72 -1.31 -5.06 7.86
C ALA A 72 -1.59 -3.72 8.56
N ALA A 73 -0.97 -2.62 8.11
CA ALA A 73 -1.17 -1.31 8.71
C ALA A 73 -2.56 -0.70 8.44
N LEU A 74 -3.21 -1.07 7.34
CA LEU A 74 -4.55 -0.55 6.99
C LEU A 74 -5.68 -1.28 7.73
N GLU A 75 -5.44 -2.51 8.20
CA GLU A 75 -6.39 -3.30 8.99
C GLU A 75 -7.80 -3.33 8.36
N GLY A 76 -7.88 -3.74 7.09
CA GLY A 76 -9.16 -3.90 6.38
C GLY A 76 -9.87 -5.19 6.81
N ASP A 77 -11.17 -5.10 7.10
CA ASP A 77 -12.01 -6.28 7.42
C ASP A 77 -12.21 -7.15 6.18
N VAL A 78 -12.35 -6.50 5.02
CA VAL A 78 -12.45 -7.15 3.72
C VAL A 78 -11.44 -6.53 2.77
N VAL A 79 -10.62 -7.38 2.16
CA VAL A 79 -9.51 -6.98 1.30
C VAL A 79 -9.69 -7.52 -0.11
N CYS A 80 -9.72 -6.63 -1.09
CA CYS A 80 -9.81 -6.91 -2.52
C CYS A 80 -8.51 -6.47 -3.19
N LEU A 81 -7.79 -7.40 -3.83
CA LEU A 81 -6.53 -7.13 -4.51
C LEU A 81 -6.64 -7.43 -6.01
N GLN A 82 -5.94 -6.63 -6.82
CA GLN A 82 -5.72 -6.88 -8.25
C GLN A 82 -4.23 -7.06 -8.56
#